data_AF-A0A1G3HT25-F1
#
_entry.id   AF-A0A1G3HT25-F1
#
_cell.length_a   1.000
_cell.length_b   1.000
_cell.length_c   1.000
_cell.angle_alpha   90.00
_cell.angle_beta   90.00
_cell.angle_gamma   90.00
#
_symmetry.space_group_name_H-M   'P 1'
#
loop_
_entity.id
_entity.type
_entity.pdbx_description
1 polymer ?
#
loop_
_entity_poly.entity_id
_entity_poly.type
_entity_poly.pdbx_seq_one_letter_code
_entity_poly.pdbx_strand_id
1 'polypeptide(L)' 'MDRKYRLLLRGRDSPGATLQQTYDAEDCVDVRDLTTRVTLHLRAHELSPYRHTLVLDGLEYQILNVIRHY' A
#
# COMPACT_ATOMS: atom_id res chain seq x y z
N MET A 1 17.50 -11.76 -7.41
CA MET A 1 16.65 -10.74 -8.04
C MET A 1 15.81 -10.15 -6.94
N ASP A 2 16.13 -8.92 -6.53
CA ASP A 2 15.35 -8.20 -5.52
C ASP A 2 14.02 -7.80 -6.14
N ARG A 3 12.97 -8.54 -5.79
CA ARG A 3 11.61 -8.25 -6.25
C ARG A 3 11.16 -6.96 -5.59
N LYS A 4 10.88 -5.93 -6.39
CA LYS A 4 10.40 -4.64 -5.89
C LYS A 4 8.95 -4.41 -6.27
N TYR A 5 8.20 -3.78 -5.37
CA TYR A 5 6.80 -3.46 -5.52
C TYR A 5 6.64 -1.95 -5.42
N ARG A 6 6.14 -1.33 -6.49
CA ARG A 6 5.83 0.09 -6.51
C ARG A 6 4.33 0.29 -6.33
N LEU A 7 3.96 0.97 -5.26
CA LEU A 7 2.58 1.32 -4.95
C LEU A 7 2.28 2.73 -5.46
N LEU A 8 1.15 2.87 -6.16
CA LEU A 8 0.56 4.16 -6.45
C LEU A 8 -0.53 4.44 -5.40
N LEU A 9 -0.40 5.54 -4.69
CA LEU A 9 -1.20 5.87 -3.52
C LEU A 9 -1.96 7.18 -3.72
N ARG A 10 -3.11 7.31 -3.08
CA ARG A 10 -3.87 8.56 -3.00
C ARG A 10 -4.27 8.83 -1.56
N GLY A 11 -3.88 10.01 -1.06
CA GLY A 11 -4.28 10.45 0.27
C GLY A 11 -5.77 10.81 0.30
N ARG A 12 -6.44 10.49 1.41
CA ARG A 12 -7.86 10.82 1.61
C ARG A 12 -8.14 12.32 1.49
N ASP A 13 -7.26 13.13 2.04
CA ASP A 13 -7.42 14.59 2.11
C ASP A 13 -6.86 15.32 0.87
N SER A 14 -6.38 14.59 -0.13
CA SER A 14 -5.81 15.15 -1.36
C SER A 14 -6.13 14.27 -2.57
N PRO A 15 -7.39 14.21 -3.01
CA PRO A 15 -7.84 13.27 -4.03
C PRO A 15 -7.21 13.50 -5.42
N GLY A 16 -6.70 14.70 -5.69
CA GLY A 16 -5.99 15.04 -6.93
C GLY A 16 -4.50 14.69 -6.93
N ALA A 17 -3.89 14.49 -5.76
CA ALA A 17 -2.47 14.19 -5.64
C ALA A 17 -2.26 12.68 -5.50
N THR A 18 -1.32 12.13 -6.29
CA THR A 18 -0.87 10.76 -6.14
C THR A 18 0.56 10.73 -5.64
N LEU A 19 0.84 9.75 -4.78
CA LEU A 19 2.16 9.47 -4.24
C LEU A 19 2.63 8.12 -4.76
N GLN A 20 3.93 7.95 -4.96
CA GLN A 20 4.53 6.66 -5.27
C GLN A 20 5.44 6.24 -4.11
N GLN A 21 5.31 4.98 -3.70
CA GLN A 21 6.20 4.36 -2.71
C GLN A 21 6.73 3.05 -3.29
N THR A 22 7.99 2.72 -3.01
CA THR A 22 8.62 1.48 -3.47
C THR A 22 9.07 0.68 -2.26
N TYR A 23 8.74 -0.60 -2.26
CA TYR A 23 9.07 -1.56 -1.22
C TYR A 23 9.76 -2.78 -1.84
N ASP A 24 10.65 -3.40 -1.10
CA ASP A 24 11.11 -4.74 -1.40
C ASP A 24 10.02 -5.76 -1.03
N ALA A 25 10.03 -6.94 -1.67
CA ALA A 25 8.95 -7.92 -1.50
C ALA A 25 8.75 -8.40 -0.06
N GLU A 26 9.82 -8.42 0.73
CA GLU A 26 9.81 -8.85 2.12
C GLU A 26 9.60 -7.70 3.11
N ASP A 27 9.52 -6.45 2.63
CA ASP A 27 9.18 -5.32 3.49
C ASP A 27 7.75 -5.49 3.99
N CYS A 28 7.60 -5.41 5.31
CA CYS A 28 6.30 -5.39 5.95
C CYS A 28 5.79 -3.96 6.09
N VAL A 29 4.51 -3.76 5.78
CA VAL A 29 3.84 -2.47 5.88
C VAL A 29 2.52 -2.61 6.63
N ASP A 30 2.13 -1.54 7.32
CA ASP A 30 0.84 -1.48 7.97
C ASP A 30 -0.25 -1.12 6.96
N VAL A 31 -1.33 -1.88 7.00
CA VAL A 31 -2.50 -1.66 6.15
C VAL A 31 -3.79 -1.76 6.93
N ARG A 32 -4.81 -1.03 6.52
CA ARG A 32 -6.19 -1.22 6.96
C ARG A 32 -6.88 -2.18 6.00
N ASP A 33 -7.44 -3.27 6.51
CA ASP A 33 -8.35 -4.11 5.72
C ASP A 33 -9.72 -3.41 5.58
N LEU A 34 -10.17 -3.26 4.34
CA LEU A 34 -11.38 -2.51 4.00
C LEU A 34 -12.67 -3.20 4.48
N THR A 35 -12.65 -4.53 4.63
CA THR A 35 -13.80 -5.33 5.03
C THR A 35 -13.97 -5.33 6.54
N THR A 36 -12.90 -5.64 7.26
CA THR A 36 -12.91 -5.84 8.71
C THR A 36 -12.60 -4.57 9.49
N ARG A 37 -12.02 -3.55 8.83
CA ARG A 37 -11.52 -2.32 9.49
C ARG A 37 -10.52 -2.66 10.61
N VAL A 38 -9.69 -3.67 10.40
CA VAL A 38 -8.56 -4.03 11.27
C VAL A 38 -7.27 -3.59 10.61
N THR A 39 -6.30 -3.17 11.41
CA THR A 39 -4.94 -2.89 10.93
C THR A 39 -4.14 -4.20 10.93
N LEU A 40 -3.56 -4.53 9.79
CA LEU A 40 -2.74 -5.73 9.58
C LEU A 40 -1.32 -5.30 9.21
N HIS A 41 -0.35 -6.12 9.59
CA HIS A 41 1.04 -5.97 9.19
C HIS A 41 1.35 -7.04 8.13
N LEU A 42 1.46 -6.62 6.86
CA LEU A 42 1.56 -7.53 5.72
C LEU A 42 2.81 -7.24 4.90
N ARG A 43 3.33 -8.26 4.19
CA ARG A 43 4.43 -8.05 3.26
C ARG A 43 3.95 -7.32 2.01
N ALA A 44 4.84 -6.54 1.38
CA ALA A 44 4.53 -5.75 0.19
C ALA A 44 3.93 -6.59 -0.95
N HIS A 45 4.35 -7.85 -1.10
CA HIS A 45 3.83 -8.74 -2.14
C HIS A 45 2.40 -9.27 -1.90
N GLU A 46 1.89 -9.15 -0.67
CA GLU A 46 0.54 -9.58 -0.26
C GLU A 46 -0.50 -8.46 -0.40
N LEU A 47 -0.06 -7.25 -0.75
CA LEU A 47 -0.91 -6.07 -0.86
C LEU A 47 -1.88 -6.18 -2.06
N SER A 48 -3.10 -5.70 -1.84
CA SER A 48 -4.16 -5.66 -2.84
C SER A 48 -4.88 -4.31 -2.81
N PRO A 49 -4.99 -3.60 -3.96
CA PRO A 49 -5.65 -2.30 -4.03
C PRO A 49 -7.16 -2.37 -3.76
N TYR A 50 -7.76 -3.56 -3.85
CA TYR A 50 -9.19 -3.77 -3.63
C TYR A 50 -9.55 -4.14 -2.19
N ARG A 51 -8.55 -4.52 -1.38
CA ARG A 51 -8.76 -5.00 -0.01
C ARG A 51 -8.13 -4.11 1.03
N HIS A 52 -7.07 -3.39 0.67
CA HIS A 52 -6.22 -2.72 1.65
C HIS A 52 -6.06 -1.23 1.36
N THR A 53 -6.01 -0.43 2.41
CA THR A 53 -5.42 0.92 2.37
C THR A 53 -4.10 0.90 3.12
N LEU A 54 -3.11 1.61 2.63
CA LEU A 54 -1.80 1.71 3.27
C LEU A 54 -1.86 2.74 4.41
N VAL A 55 -1.25 2.42 5.55
CA VAL A 55 -1.11 3.35 6.66
C VAL A 55 0.34 3.84 6.71
N LEU A 56 0.56 5.13 6.50
CA LEU A 56 1.88 5.76 6.58
C LEU A 56 1.81 6.96 7.53
N ASP A 57 2.69 7.00 8.53
CA ASP A 57 2.76 8.07 9.53
C ASP A 57 1.39 8.36 10.20
N GLY A 58 0.58 7.32 10.39
CA GLY A 58 -0.76 7.41 10.97
C GLY A 58 -1.86 7.90 10.01
N LEU A 59 -1.54 8.17 8.74
CA LEU A 59 -2.48 8.58 7.70
C LEU A 59 -2.83 7.40 6.78
N GLU A 60 -4.11 7.33 6.37
CA GLU A 60 -4.59 6.30 5.45
C GLU A 60 -4.50 6.76 3.99
N TYR A 61 -3.91 5.90 3.16
CA TYR A 61 -3.76 6.09 1.72
C TYR A 61 -4.47 4.97 0.96
N GLN A 62 -5.31 5.35 0.00
CA GLN A 62 -5.88 4.38 -0.92
C GLN A 62 -4.77 3.86 -1.84
N ILE A 63 -4.62 2.54 -1.92
CA ILE A 63 -3.74 1.91 -2.90
C ILE A 63 -4.49 1.86 -4.23
N LEU A 64 -4.05 2.63 -5.20
CA LEU A 64 -4.64 2.68 -6.54
C LEU A 64 -4.10 1.59 -7.44
N ASN A 65 -2.81 1.27 -7.31
CA ASN A 65 -2.15 0.27 -8.13
C ASN A 65 -0.92 -0.33 -7.43
N VAL A 66 -0.57 -1.56 -7.80
CA VAL A 66 0.60 -2.31 -7.32
C VAL A 66 1.37 -2.82 -8.54
N ILE A 67 2.53 -2.23 -8.81
CA ILE A 67 3.37 -2.56 -9.97
C ILE A 67 4.54 -3.43 -9.49
N ARG A 68 4.71 -4.60 -10.12
CA ARG A 68 5.77 -5.55 -9.81
C ARG A 68 6.97 -5.34 -10.73
N HIS A 69 8.17 -5.21 -10.17
CA HIS A 69 9.44 -5.16 -10.89
C HIS A 69 10.24 -6.44 -10.63
N TYR A 70 10.80 -7.03 -11.70
CA TYR A 70 11.59 -8.26 -11.70
C TYR A 70 13.06 -7.99 -11.97
#